data_AF-A0A9E5YPE8-F1
#
_entry.id   AF-A0A9E5YPE8-F1
#
_cell.length_a   1.000
_cell.length_b   1.000
_cell.length_c   1.000
_cell.angle_alpha   90.00
_cell.angle_beta   90.00
_cell.angle_gamma   90.00
#
_symmetry.space_group_name_H-M   'P 1'
#
loop_
_entity.id
_entity.type
_entity.pdbx_description
1 polymer ?
#
loop_
_entity_poly.entity_id
_entity_poly.type
_entity_poly.pdbx_seq_one_letter_code
_entity_poly.pdbx_strand_id
1 'polypeptide(L)'
;MSDTLTIITENKDTLFVQLKQHNNSGYILTKVEEENECNWFETSKDLIIGIAWPLTIFLLIIILRKYLKGIFTNIAALILRAKKISKDGIEFDIGTKDANPDFSLTGNDAENIDKVIPSPTDDVMMKKILKTLWTFQLAHSSDFKRRWTFTLGAVNPNYLEFVTKITNLINKGIVAQDPNSLQFLLTDYGIMYCKKNETDLGDEKFKF
;
A
#
# COMPACT_ATOMS: atom_id res chain seq x y z
N MET A 1 35.61 -96.80 -32.64
CA MET A 1 34.82 -95.97 -31.69
C MET A 1 35.48 -94.58 -31.57
N SER A 2 35.40 -93.74 -32.61
CA SER A 2 35.92 -92.35 -32.54
C SER A 2 35.29 -91.35 -33.54
N ASP A 3 34.16 -91.69 -34.18
CA ASP A 3 33.59 -90.80 -35.23
C ASP A 3 32.20 -90.21 -34.88
N THR A 4 31.65 -90.51 -33.71
CA THR A 4 30.32 -90.01 -33.30
C THR A 4 30.34 -88.78 -32.41
N LEU A 5 31.51 -88.32 -31.94
CA LEU A 5 31.63 -87.17 -31.03
C LEU A 5 31.78 -85.82 -31.75
N THR A 6 32.15 -85.82 -33.03
CA THR A 6 32.42 -84.57 -33.77
C THR A 6 31.16 -83.92 -34.34
N ILE A 7 30.10 -84.70 -34.58
CA ILE A 7 28.85 -84.21 -35.21
C ILE A 7 27.97 -83.43 -34.21
N ILE A 8 28.16 -83.62 -32.89
CA ILE A 8 27.33 -82.95 -31.86
C ILE A 8 27.81 -81.52 -31.57
N THR A 9 29.08 -81.21 -31.82
CA THR A 9 29.63 -79.86 -31.58
C THR A 9 29.31 -78.87 -32.68
N GLU A 10 29.21 -79.31 -33.94
CA GLU A 10 29.01 -78.39 -35.07
C GLU A 10 27.58 -77.82 -35.16
N ASN A 11 26.59 -78.49 -34.56
CA ASN A 11 25.19 -78.06 -34.61
C ASN A 11 24.80 -77.05 -33.51
N LYS A 12 25.64 -76.86 -32.49
CA LYS A 12 25.35 -75.87 -31.42
C LYS A 12 25.60 -74.45 -31.87
N ASP A 13 26.64 -74.22 -32.68
CA ASP A 13 27.03 -72.87 -33.08
C ASP A 13 26.03 -72.24 -34.06
N THR A 14 25.40 -73.04 -34.92
CA THR A 14 24.33 -72.58 -35.84
C THR A 14 23.04 -72.17 -35.12
N LEU A 15 22.67 -72.85 -34.03
CA LEU A 15 21.46 -72.50 -33.25
C LEU A 15 21.64 -71.21 -32.44
N PHE A 16 22.85 -70.92 -31.95
CA PHE A 16 23.12 -69.67 -31.23
C PHE A 16 23.09 -68.43 -32.14
N VAL A 17 23.45 -68.58 -33.43
CA VAL A 17 23.40 -67.46 -34.38
C VAL A 17 21.95 -67.10 -34.75
N GLN A 18 21.07 -68.09 -34.92
CA GLN A 18 19.65 -67.83 -35.24
C GLN A 18 18.86 -67.23 -34.07
N LEU A 19 19.14 -67.65 -32.83
CA LEU A 19 18.52 -67.05 -31.63
C LEU A 19 18.92 -65.59 -31.41
N LYS A 20 20.13 -65.19 -31.85
CA LYS A 20 20.61 -63.82 -31.71
C LYS A 20 19.95 -62.84 -32.70
N GLN A 21 19.53 -63.33 -33.88
CA GLN A 21 18.81 -62.49 -34.86
C GLN A 21 17.35 -62.23 -34.46
N HIS A 22 16.66 -63.18 -33.82
CA HIS A 22 15.28 -62.97 -33.40
C HIS A 22 15.13 -62.01 -32.20
N ASN A 23 16.15 -61.91 -31.35
CA ASN A 23 16.07 -61.03 -30.17
C ASN A 23 16.32 -59.54 -30.48
N ASN A 24 16.80 -59.21 -31.69
CA ASN A 24 17.07 -57.82 -32.08
C ASN A 24 15.86 -57.11 -32.73
N SER A 25 14.83 -57.85 -33.15
CA SER A 25 13.64 -57.25 -33.78
C SER A 25 12.63 -56.69 -32.77
N GLY A 26 12.68 -57.12 -31.51
CA GLY A 26 11.80 -56.60 -30.45
C GLY A 26 12.20 -55.22 -29.91
N TYR A 27 13.50 -54.89 -29.94
CA TYR A 27 14.02 -53.61 -29.44
C TYR A 27 13.79 -52.42 -30.36
N ILE A 28 13.41 -52.65 -31.63
CA ILE A 28 13.15 -51.56 -32.59
C ILE A 28 11.71 -51.05 -32.47
N LEU A 29 10.75 -51.90 -32.08
CA LEU A 29 9.34 -51.49 -31.95
C LEU A 29 9.08 -50.64 -30.71
N THR A 30 9.72 -50.94 -29.57
CA THR A 30 9.54 -50.13 -28.34
C THR A 30 10.20 -48.77 -28.41
N LYS A 31 11.28 -48.61 -29.18
CA LYS A 31 12.02 -47.35 -29.28
C LYS A 31 11.31 -46.29 -30.14
N VAL A 32 10.49 -46.71 -31.11
CA VAL A 32 9.73 -45.80 -31.98
C VAL A 32 8.48 -45.24 -31.27
N GLU A 33 7.98 -45.91 -30.25
CA GLU A 33 6.81 -45.46 -29.49
C GLU A 33 7.20 -44.43 -28.40
N GLU A 34 8.34 -44.61 -27.74
CA GLU A 34 8.85 -43.64 -26.74
C GLU A 34 9.28 -42.28 -27.33
N GLU A 35 9.74 -42.22 -28.59
CA GLU A 35 10.13 -40.95 -29.22
C GLU A 35 8.93 -40.06 -29.61
N ASN A 36 7.73 -40.65 -29.80
CA ASN A 36 6.54 -39.89 -30.19
C ASN A 36 5.78 -39.28 -29.01
N GLU A 37 5.92 -39.84 -27.79
CA GLU A 37 5.26 -39.28 -26.60
C GLU A 37 5.98 -38.03 -26.04
N CYS A 38 7.28 -37.88 -26.28
CA CYS A 38 8.04 -36.72 -25.77
C CYS A 38 7.74 -35.42 -26.53
N ASN A 39 7.40 -35.47 -27.82
CA ASN A 39 7.18 -34.26 -28.64
C ASN A 39 5.85 -33.53 -28.34
N TRP A 40 4.84 -34.23 -27.81
CA TRP A 40 3.57 -33.61 -27.44
C TRP A 40 3.67 -32.69 -26.22
N PHE A 41 4.63 -32.96 -25.32
CA PHE A 41 4.79 -32.20 -24.08
C PHE A 41 5.53 -30.87 -24.28
N GLU A 42 6.38 -30.76 -25.29
CA GLU A 42 7.06 -29.49 -25.60
C GLU A 42 6.11 -28.51 -26.32
N THR A 43 5.33 -29.01 -27.29
CA THR A 43 4.40 -28.17 -28.06
C THR A 43 3.28 -27.55 -27.20
N SER A 44 2.91 -28.20 -26.09
CA SER A 44 1.86 -27.70 -25.19
C SER A 44 2.32 -26.59 -24.25
N LYS A 45 3.62 -26.47 -23.94
CA LYS A 45 4.13 -25.42 -23.04
C LYS A 45 4.06 -24.03 -23.68
N ASP A 46 4.42 -23.92 -24.96
CA ASP A 46 4.39 -22.63 -25.67
C ASP A 46 2.96 -22.10 -25.82
N LEU A 47 1.98 -23.00 -26.01
CA LEU A 47 0.57 -22.64 -26.11
C LEU A 47 0.01 -22.16 -24.76
N ILE A 48 0.38 -22.81 -23.65
CA ILE A 48 -0.03 -22.39 -22.30
C ILE A 48 0.57 -21.02 -21.95
N ILE A 49 1.85 -20.78 -22.28
CA ILE A 49 2.51 -19.50 -22.04
C ILE A 49 1.85 -18.37 -22.84
N GLY A 50 1.50 -18.63 -24.11
CA GLY A 50 0.82 -17.66 -24.97
C GLY A 50 -0.55 -17.22 -24.47
N ILE A 51 -1.31 -18.11 -23.81
CA ILE A 51 -2.67 -17.85 -23.31
C ILE A 51 -2.65 -17.31 -21.87
N ALA A 52 -1.71 -17.76 -21.04
CA ALA A 52 -1.65 -17.36 -19.63
C ALA A 52 -1.34 -15.87 -19.46
N TRP A 53 -0.47 -15.29 -20.30
CA TRP A 53 -0.03 -13.90 -20.14
C TRP A 53 -1.12 -12.85 -20.38
N PRO A 54 -1.96 -12.95 -21.43
CA PRO A 54 -3.13 -12.08 -21.56
C PRO A 54 -4.13 -12.19 -20.40
N LEU A 55 -4.31 -13.41 -19.87
CA LEU A 55 -5.22 -13.68 -18.74
C LEU A 55 -4.74 -13.02 -17.44
N THR A 56 -3.44 -13.07 -17.14
CA THR A 56 -2.89 -12.40 -15.95
C THR A 56 -3.01 -10.88 -16.06
N ILE A 57 -2.74 -10.31 -17.24
CA ILE A 57 -2.94 -8.87 -17.48
C ILE A 57 -4.41 -8.49 -17.31
N PHE A 58 -5.34 -9.27 -17.85
CA PHE A 58 -6.77 -9.01 -17.72
C PHE A 58 -7.23 -9.02 -16.25
N LEU A 59 -6.75 -9.99 -15.47
CA LEU A 59 -7.06 -10.10 -14.04
C LEU A 59 -6.47 -8.93 -13.24
N LEU A 60 -5.25 -8.50 -13.56
CA LEU A 60 -4.63 -7.30 -12.99
C LEU A 60 -5.47 -6.04 -13.25
N ILE A 61 -5.98 -5.85 -14.47
CA ILE A 61 -6.83 -4.70 -14.82
C ILE A 61 -8.14 -4.72 -14.02
N ILE A 62 -8.75 -5.88 -13.80
CA ILE A 62 -9.98 -6.02 -13.00
C ILE A 62 -9.71 -5.61 -11.55
N ILE A 63 -8.61 -6.10 -10.96
CA ILE A 63 -8.21 -5.74 -9.60
C ILE A 63 -7.97 -4.23 -9.52
N LEU A 64 -7.19 -3.67 -10.46
CA LEU A 64 -6.87 -2.24 -10.50
C LEU A 64 -8.14 -1.38 -10.60
N ARG A 65 -9.12 -1.78 -11.42
CA ARG A 65 -10.42 -1.10 -11.52
C ARG A 65 -11.17 -1.06 -10.19
N LYS A 66 -11.12 -2.14 -9.40
CA LYS A 66 -11.78 -2.20 -8.09
C LYS A 66 -11.13 -1.24 -7.08
N TYR A 67 -9.79 -1.18 -7.05
CA TYR A 67 -9.06 -0.26 -6.19
C TYR A 67 -9.21 1.21 -6.61
N LEU A 68 -9.14 1.49 -7.92
CA LEU A 68 -9.32 2.83 -8.46
C LEU A 68 -10.68 3.42 -8.11
N LYS A 69 -11.77 2.63 -8.17
CA LYS A 69 -13.11 3.11 -7.77
C LYS A 69 -13.15 3.66 -6.35
N GLY A 70 -12.49 2.99 -5.39
CA GLY A 70 -12.44 3.46 -3.99
C GLY A 70 -11.65 4.76 -3.82
N ILE A 71 -10.56 4.92 -4.58
CA ILE A 71 -9.76 6.16 -4.58
C ILE A 71 -10.57 7.31 -5.20
N PHE A 72 -11.23 7.07 -6.34
CA PHE A 72 -12.04 8.08 -7.02
C PHE A 72 -13.24 8.54 -6.18
N THR A 73 -13.90 7.66 -5.43
CA THR A 73 -15.00 8.09 -4.54
C THR A 73 -14.53 9.03 -3.43
N ASN A 74 -13.34 8.79 -2.86
CA ASN A 74 -12.78 9.66 -1.83
C ASN A 74 -12.36 11.02 -2.40
N ILE A 75 -11.76 11.04 -3.58
CA ILE A 75 -11.36 12.29 -4.25
C ILE A 75 -12.60 13.09 -4.70
N ALA A 76 -13.62 12.43 -5.25
CA ALA A 76 -14.87 13.09 -5.64
C ALA A 76 -15.57 13.75 -4.45
N ALA A 77 -15.57 13.09 -3.28
CA ALA A 77 -16.12 13.66 -2.05
C ALA A 77 -15.36 14.93 -1.61
N LEU A 78 -14.03 14.95 -1.76
CA LEU A 78 -13.21 16.13 -1.46
C LEU A 78 -13.48 17.29 -2.45
N ILE A 79 -13.56 17.00 -3.74
CA ILE A 79 -13.84 18.02 -4.77
C ILE A 79 -15.25 18.59 -4.61
N LEU A 80 -16.25 17.77 -4.28
CA LEU A 80 -17.61 18.25 -4.03
C LEU A 80 -17.68 19.16 -2.79
N ARG A 81 -16.90 18.87 -1.74
CA ARG A 81 -16.78 19.76 -0.58
C ARG A 81 -16.12 21.09 -0.95
N ALA A 82 -15.04 21.08 -1.74
CA ALA A 82 -14.40 22.29 -2.24
C ALA A 82 -15.34 23.12 -3.14
N LYS A 83 -16.14 22.47 -3.99
CA LYS A 83 -17.09 23.15 -4.89
C LYS A 83 -18.28 23.74 -4.15
N LYS A 84 -18.72 23.14 -3.04
CA LYS A 84 -19.79 23.70 -2.20
C LYS A 84 -19.38 25.04 -1.57
N ILE A 85 -18.11 25.17 -1.17
CA ILE A 85 -17.55 26.44 -0.63
C ILE A 85 -17.47 27.54 -1.70
N SER A 86 -17.38 27.18 -2.99
CA SER A 86 -17.32 28.15 -4.09
C SER A 86 -18.68 28.66 -4.58
N LYS A 87 -19.79 27.98 -4.23
CA LYS A 87 -21.13 28.33 -4.73
C LYS A 87 -21.97 29.05 -3.68
N ASP A 88 -21.73 28.77 -2.41
CA ASP A 88 -22.18 29.59 -1.29
C ASP A 88 -21.07 30.61 -1.04
N GLY A 89 -21.12 31.73 -1.78
CA GLY A 89 -20.05 32.73 -1.80
C GLY A 89 -19.56 33.09 -0.41
N ILE A 90 -18.30 32.77 -0.11
CA ILE A 90 -17.53 33.54 0.86
C ILE A 90 -17.29 34.89 0.18
N GLU A 91 -18.22 35.82 0.35
CA GLU A 91 -17.96 37.24 0.17
C GLU A 91 -16.87 37.60 1.18
N PHE A 92 -15.62 37.55 0.72
CA PHE A 92 -14.51 38.16 1.43
C PHE A 92 -14.68 39.66 1.23
N ASP A 93 -15.43 40.27 2.14
CA ASP A 93 -15.61 41.72 2.22
C ASP A 93 -14.25 42.34 2.61
N ILE A 94 -13.39 42.53 1.61
CA ILE A 94 -12.19 43.35 1.72
C ILE A 94 -12.69 44.78 1.70
N GLY A 95 -13.03 45.26 2.89
CA GLY A 95 -13.49 46.62 3.16
C GLY A 95 -12.60 47.65 2.48
N THR A 96 -13.10 48.17 1.37
CA THR A 96 -12.72 49.49 0.87
C THR A 96 -13.92 50.38 1.11
N LYS A 97 -13.76 51.22 2.15
CA LYS A 97 -14.44 52.48 2.42
C LYS A 97 -15.55 52.83 1.43
N ASP A 98 -16.79 52.91 1.92
CA ASP A 98 -17.47 54.20 2.06
C ASP A 98 -18.75 54.08 2.90
N ALA A 99 -19.04 55.19 3.57
CA ALA A 99 -20.03 55.38 4.61
C ALA A 99 -21.49 55.17 4.17
N ASN A 100 -22.26 54.39 4.95
CA ASN A 100 -23.54 54.85 5.52
C ASN A 100 -24.02 53.91 6.65
N PRO A 101 -24.51 54.39 7.81
CA PRO A 101 -24.88 53.56 8.94
C PRO A 101 -26.40 53.44 9.08
N ASP A 102 -26.97 52.27 8.82
CA ASP A 102 -28.11 51.76 9.61
C ASP A 102 -28.44 50.31 9.22
N PHE A 103 -27.70 49.38 9.79
CA PHE A 103 -28.13 47.98 9.84
C PHE A 103 -27.87 47.46 11.25
N SER A 104 -28.88 47.62 12.10
CA SER A 104 -28.90 47.08 13.46
C SER A 104 -29.06 45.56 13.40
N LEU A 105 -27.93 44.85 13.30
CA LEU A 105 -27.81 43.45 13.71
C LEU A 105 -27.64 43.39 15.23
N THR A 106 -28.75 43.54 15.95
CA THR A 106 -28.88 43.00 17.30
C THR A 106 -29.04 41.50 17.20
N GLY A 107 -27.95 40.80 16.89
CA GLY A 107 -27.83 39.35 16.97
C GLY A 107 -26.81 39.01 18.06
N ASN A 108 -27.30 38.76 19.27
CA ASN A 108 -26.54 38.36 20.45
C ASN A 108 -25.96 36.93 20.37
N ASP A 109 -25.66 36.43 19.17
CA ASP A 109 -25.34 35.00 18.96
C ASP A 109 -23.84 34.73 18.73
N ALA A 110 -23.00 35.77 18.78
CA ALA A 110 -21.55 35.64 18.69
C ALA A 110 -20.89 35.05 19.96
N GLU A 111 -21.64 34.88 21.06
CA GLU A 111 -21.09 34.47 22.35
C GLU A 111 -21.21 32.95 22.65
N ASN A 112 -21.67 32.13 21.69
CA ASN A 112 -21.92 30.71 21.96
C ASN A 112 -21.43 29.74 20.86
N ILE A 113 -20.42 30.13 20.07
CA ILE A 113 -19.68 29.21 19.19
C ILE A 113 -18.33 28.80 19.81
N ASP A 114 -18.09 29.11 21.09
CA ASP A 114 -17.00 28.50 21.87
C ASP A 114 -17.36 27.10 22.41
N LYS A 115 -18.60 26.64 22.18
CA LYS A 115 -19.08 25.34 22.65
C LYS A 115 -19.01 24.29 21.54
N VAL A 116 -18.25 23.25 21.82
CA VAL A 116 -18.24 21.95 21.14
C VAL A 116 -17.37 21.84 19.88
N ILE A 117 -16.21 22.52 19.83
CA ILE A 117 -15.05 21.82 19.27
C ILE A 117 -14.47 21.04 20.45
N PRO A 118 -14.69 19.71 20.54
CA PRO A 118 -14.12 18.93 21.64
C PRO A 118 -12.61 19.18 21.63
N SER A 119 -12.11 19.70 22.76
CA SER A 119 -10.68 19.95 22.98
C SER A 119 -9.95 18.72 22.46
N PRO A 120 -9.08 18.87 21.45
CA PRO A 120 -8.54 17.75 20.71
C PRO A 120 -7.90 16.64 21.55
N THR A 121 -7.61 16.90 22.82
CA THR A 121 -6.54 16.27 23.57
C THR A 121 -6.96 15.56 24.84
N ASP A 122 -8.22 15.22 25.13
CA ASP A 122 -8.44 14.34 26.30
C ASP A 122 -7.79 12.95 26.12
N ASP A 123 -7.45 12.60 24.88
CA ASP A 123 -6.71 11.40 24.52
C ASP A 123 -5.20 11.50 24.83
N VAL A 124 -4.72 10.59 25.69
CA VAL A 124 -3.32 10.52 26.14
C VAL A 124 -2.34 10.38 24.99
N MET A 125 -2.68 9.57 23.97
CA MET A 125 -1.79 9.32 22.84
C MET A 125 -1.72 10.53 21.90
N MET A 126 -2.83 11.24 21.65
CA MET A 126 -2.80 12.51 20.90
C MET A 126 -1.93 13.56 21.61
N LYS A 127 -2.06 13.70 22.94
CA LYS A 127 -1.20 14.59 23.73
C LYS A 127 0.27 14.22 23.56
N LYS A 128 0.61 12.94 23.67
CA LYS A 128 1.97 12.43 23.49
C LYS A 128 2.55 12.74 22.12
N ILE A 129 1.76 12.61 21.05
CA ILE A 129 2.20 12.97 19.69
C ILE A 129 2.46 14.47 19.58
N LEU A 130 1.53 15.30 20.02
CA LEU A 130 1.66 16.76 19.97
C LEU A 130 2.83 17.24 20.83
N LYS A 131 3.00 16.70 22.04
CA LYS A 131 4.14 17.01 22.91
C LYS A 131 5.46 16.65 22.25
N THR A 132 5.52 15.52 21.56
CA THR A 132 6.71 15.09 20.81
C THR A 132 7.03 16.10 19.71
N LEU A 133 6.08 16.39 18.82
CA LEU A 133 6.29 17.36 17.74
C LEU A 133 6.72 18.73 18.29
N TRP A 134 6.02 19.21 19.31
CA TRP A 134 6.26 20.53 19.90
C TRP A 134 7.65 20.64 20.53
N THR A 135 8.03 19.65 21.35
CA THR A 135 9.34 19.63 22.03
C THR A 135 10.49 19.64 21.03
N PHE A 136 10.40 18.82 19.98
CA PHE A 136 11.46 18.74 18.98
C PHE A 136 11.47 19.94 18.03
N GLN A 137 10.31 20.52 17.72
CA GLN A 137 10.22 21.77 16.96
C GLN A 137 10.96 22.91 17.69
N LEU A 138 10.70 23.09 18.99
CA LEU A 138 11.39 24.10 19.80
C LEU A 138 12.90 23.87 19.90
N ALA A 139 13.33 22.60 19.95
CA ALA A 139 14.75 22.25 20.05
C ALA A 139 15.52 22.51 18.74
N HIS A 140 14.88 22.39 17.57
CA HIS A 140 15.57 22.42 16.27
C HIS A 140 15.39 23.72 15.48
N SER A 141 14.34 24.50 15.70
CA SER A 141 14.06 25.72 14.92
C SER A 141 13.36 26.75 15.78
N SER A 142 14.09 27.83 16.08
CA SER A 142 13.56 29.02 16.76
C SER A 142 12.73 29.91 15.84
N ASP A 143 12.96 29.82 14.52
CA ASP A 143 12.37 30.68 13.51
C ASP A 143 11.05 30.14 12.91
N PHE A 144 10.65 28.92 13.27
CA PHE A 144 9.45 28.24 12.77
C PHE A 144 9.33 28.20 11.24
N LYS A 145 10.37 28.55 10.47
CA LYS A 145 10.38 28.45 9.01
C LYS A 145 10.61 27.01 8.57
N ARG A 146 11.35 26.24 9.36
CA ARG A 146 11.55 24.81 9.17
C ARG A 146 10.65 24.05 10.12
N ARG A 147 9.93 23.06 9.58
CA ARG A 147 9.07 22.18 10.34
C ARG A 147 9.85 20.92 10.69
N TRP A 148 9.90 20.59 11.97
CA TRP A 148 10.42 19.31 12.40
C TRP A 148 9.38 18.22 12.12
N THR A 149 9.85 17.07 11.66
CA THR A 149 9.03 15.96 11.20
C THR A 149 9.45 14.67 11.90
N PHE A 150 8.51 13.76 12.14
CA PHE A 150 8.87 12.38 12.51
C PHE A 150 7.85 11.35 12.05
N THR A 151 8.25 10.09 12.12
CA THR A 151 7.38 8.93 11.95
C THR A 151 7.70 7.89 13.02
N LEU A 152 6.72 7.05 13.34
CA LEU A 152 6.90 5.94 14.27
C LEU A 152 7.03 4.64 13.47
N GLY A 153 8.08 3.85 13.74
CA GLY A 153 8.29 2.59 13.04
C GLY A 153 7.25 1.53 13.40
N ALA A 154 6.91 0.66 12.46
CA ALA A 154 5.90 -0.39 12.63
C ALA A 154 6.21 -1.43 13.73
N VAL A 155 7.48 -1.53 14.14
CA VAL A 155 7.93 -2.41 15.24
C VAL A 155 7.55 -1.84 16.62
N ASN A 156 7.20 -0.56 16.71
CA ASN A 156 6.80 0.04 17.97
C ASN A 156 5.44 -0.51 18.43
N PRO A 157 5.29 -0.95 19.70
CA PRO A 157 4.02 -1.51 20.19
C PRO A 157 2.85 -0.53 20.10
N ASN A 158 3.11 0.78 20.11
CA ASN A 158 2.08 1.81 20.02
C ASN A 158 1.81 2.27 18.58
N TYR A 159 2.36 1.57 17.56
CA TYR A 159 2.24 2.00 16.16
C TYR A 159 0.78 2.07 15.66
N LEU A 160 -0.03 1.04 15.94
CA LEU A 160 -1.44 1.02 15.48
C LEU A 160 -2.26 2.14 16.11
N GLU A 161 -2.04 2.38 17.41
CA GLU A 161 -2.69 3.49 18.11
C GLU A 161 -2.20 4.83 17.56
N PHE A 162 -0.90 4.99 17.34
CA PHE A 162 -0.31 6.18 16.72
C PHE A 162 -0.97 6.52 15.39
N VAL A 163 -1.08 5.55 14.46
CA VAL A 163 -1.68 5.76 13.14
C VAL A 163 -3.15 6.21 13.25
N THR A 164 -3.90 5.62 14.18
CA THR A 164 -5.30 5.99 14.40
C THR A 164 -5.42 7.42 14.94
N LYS A 165 -4.60 7.78 15.93
CA LYS A 165 -4.67 9.08 16.60
C LYS A 165 -4.07 10.21 15.75
N ILE A 166 -3.00 9.95 14.99
CA ILE A 166 -2.42 10.95 14.09
C ILE A 166 -3.37 11.28 12.94
N THR A 167 -4.11 10.30 12.43
CA THR A 167 -5.16 10.53 11.42
C THR A 167 -6.24 11.48 11.95
N ASN A 168 -6.62 11.36 13.22
CA ASN A 168 -7.56 12.30 13.84
C ASN A 168 -6.99 13.71 13.96
N LEU A 169 -5.69 13.86 14.28
CA LEU A 169 -5.01 15.15 14.32
C LEU A 169 -4.90 15.80 12.92
N ILE A 170 -4.70 14.97 11.87
CA ILE A 170 -4.72 15.41 10.47
C ILE A 170 -6.10 15.90 10.07
N ASN A 171 -7.15 15.14 10.40
CA ASN A 171 -8.54 15.54 10.12
C ASN A 171 -8.94 16.84 10.83
N LYS A 172 -8.29 17.15 11.97
CA LYS A 172 -8.45 18.42 12.71
C LYS A 172 -7.56 19.56 12.18
N GLY A 173 -6.70 19.30 11.18
CA GLY A 173 -5.78 20.29 10.62
C GLY A 173 -4.63 20.72 11.55
N ILE A 174 -4.40 19.99 12.66
CA ILE A 174 -3.34 20.29 13.64
C ILE A 174 -1.99 19.74 13.15
N VAL A 175 -2.02 18.57 12.51
CA VAL A 175 -0.85 17.90 11.94
C VAL A 175 -1.07 17.74 10.44
N ALA A 176 0.00 17.80 9.67
CA ALA A 176 0.04 17.42 8.26
C ALA A 176 1.02 16.27 8.05
N GLN A 177 0.81 15.50 6.97
CA GLN A 177 1.76 14.52 6.49
C GLN A 177 2.54 15.11 5.31
N ASP A 178 3.86 14.99 5.32
CA ASP A 178 4.70 15.33 4.18
C ASP A 178 4.47 14.29 3.06
N PRO A 179 4.07 14.72 1.84
CA PRO A 179 3.77 13.81 0.74
C PRO A 179 4.98 12.99 0.28
N ASN A 180 6.21 13.46 0.52
CA ASN A 180 7.41 12.78 0.02
C ASN A 180 7.96 11.76 1.02
N SER A 181 8.00 12.12 2.30
CA SER A 181 8.67 11.33 3.34
C SER A 181 7.71 10.48 4.19
N LEU A 182 6.40 10.69 4.05
CA LEU A 182 5.35 10.13 4.91
C LEU A 182 5.51 10.50 6.40
N GLN A 183 6.35 11.49 6.71
CA GLN A 183 6.55 11.97 8.07
C GLN A 183 5.48 12.99 8.44
N PHE A 184 5.23 13.15 9.74
CA PHE A 184 4.20 14.03 10.28
C PHE A 184 4.82 15.29 10.87
N LEU A 185 4.18 16.44 10.65
CA LEU A 185 4.62 17.76 11.11
C LEU A 185 3.47 18.62 11.60
N LEU A 186 3.75 19.58 12.48
CA LEU A 186 2.75 20.56 12.92
C LEU A 186 2.43 21.55 11.80
N THR A 187 1.15 21.83 11.62
CA THR A 187 0.71 22.97 10.80
C THR A 187 0.90 24.28 11.57
N ASP A 188 0.70 25.41 10.91
CA ASP A 188 0.68 26.72 11.58
C ASP A 188 -0.37 26.75 12.71
N TYR A 189 -1.55 26.20 12.42
CA TYR A 189 -2.62 26.01 13.40
C TYR A 189 -2.18 25.11 14.55
N GLY A 190 -1.49 24.00 14.26
CA GLY A 190 -0.98 23.10 15.29
C GLY A 190 0.05 23.74 16.21
N ILE A 191 0.91 24.63 15.69
CA ILE A 191 1.86 25.39 16.51
C ILE A 191 1.14 26.38 17.42
N MET A 192 0.17 27.13 16.89
CA MET A 192 -0.64 28.02 17.72
C MET A 192 -1.37 27.24 18.81
N TYR A 193 -1.89 26.06 18.48
CA TYR A 193 -2.54 25.16 19.42
C TYR A 193 -1.59 24.70 20.53
N CYS A 194 -0.41 24.17 20.18
CA CYS A 194 0.58 23.71 21.16
C CYS A 194 1.08 24.86 22.05
N LYS A 195 1.28 26.05 21.48
CA LYS A 195 1.68 27.24 22.23
C LYS A 195 0.62 27.70 23.23
N LYS A 196 -0.66 27.62 22.86
CA LYS A 196 -1.79 28.01 23.73
C LYS A 196 -2.03 26.99 24.85
N ASN A 197 -1.80 25.70 24.61
CA ASN A 197 -2.15 24.61 25.51
C ASN A 197 -0.92 23.85 26.03
N GLU A 198 0.23 24.51 26.17
CA GLU A 198 1.51 23.85 26.46
C GLU A 198 1.49 23.04 27.77
N THR A 199 0.79 23.55 28.79
CA THR A 199 0.60 22.88 30.08
C THR A 199 -0.23 21.61 29.97
N ASP A 200 -1.15 21.56 29.01
CA ASP A 200 -2.15 20.50 28.91
C ASP A 200 -1.66 19.31 28.07
N LEU A 201 -0.58 19.48 27.32
CA LEU A 201 0.06 18.42 26.52
C LEU A 201 0.69 17.31 27.37
N GLY A 202 0.86 17.52 28.68
CA GLY A 202 1.55 16.60 29.58
C GLY A 202 3.06 16.50 29.31
N ASP A 203 3.72 15.56 29.98
CA ASP A 203 5.18 15.40 29.93
C ASP A 203 5.64 14.19 29.10
N GLU A 204 4.71 13.32 28.73
CA GLU A 204 5.03 12.15 27.93
C GLU A 204 5.34 12.51 26.48
N LYS A 205 6.46 11.99 25.98
CA LYS A 205 6.87 12.06 24.57
C LYS A 205 7.48 10.75 24.10
N PHE A 206 7.54 10.53 22.80
CA PHE A 206 8.31 9.43 22.24
C PHE A 206 9.80 9.66 22.45
N LYS A 207 10.52 8.56 22.69
CA LYS A 207 11.98 8.52 22.76
C LYS A 207 12.48 7.97 21.42
N PHE A 208 13.43 8.66 20.83
CA PHE A 208 14.10 8.28 19.58
C PHE A 208 15.58 8.04 19.85
#